data_AF-A0A3N5PDI6-F1
#
_entry.id   AF-A0A3N5PDI6-F1
#
_cell.length_a   1.000
_cell.length_b   1.000
_cell.length_c   1.000
_cell.angle_alpha   90.00
_cell.angle_beta   90.00
_cell.angle_gamma   90.00
#
_symmetry.space_group_name_H-M   'P 1'
#
loop_
_entity.id
_entity.type
_entity.pdbx_description
1 polymer ?
#
loop_
_entity_poly.entity_id
_entity_poly.type
_entity_poly.pdbx_seq_one_letter_code
_entity_poly.pdbx_strand_id
1 'polypeptide(L)'
;MTTEAVSKAGAAPRIDPVGVVAVLIASAAWGTSGIFVKLVTTEGEVSALALAFWRDITAFTVLVTALAVLRPAWLRVPRTKLRWLVAMGASLGTFHVFWNLAVMLNGAAVATVQQAGMPAIVTVVAWLLW
;
A
#
# COMPACT_ATOMS: atom_id res chain seq x y z
N MET A 1 -33.39 -19.31 -32.29
CA MET A 1 -34.54 -19.19 -31.37
C MET A 1 -34.27 -20.16 -30.21
N THR A 2 -33.44 -19.76 -29.23
CA THR A 2 -33.73 -19.05 -27.96
C THR A 2 -33.76 -20.00 -26.76
N THR A 3 -32.61 -20.26 -26.10
CA THR A 3 -32.51 -20.50 -24.64
C THR A 3 -31.05 -20.56 -24.14
N GLU A 4 -30.27 -19.49 -24.31
CA GLU A 4 -28.99 -19.31 -23.57
C GLU A 4 -28.92 -17.95 -22.88
N ALA A 5 -30.07 -17.42 -22.47
CA ALA A 5 -30.13 -16.35 -21.48
C ALA A 5 -29.95 -16.96 -20.07
N VAL A 6 -28.79 -17.55 -19.81
CA VAL A 6 -28.39 -17.92 -18.45
C VAL A 6 -28.08 -16.62 -17.71
N SER A 7 -29.11 -16.14 -17.03
CA SER A 7 -29.12 -15.35 -15.81
C SER A 7 -27.72 -15.04 -15.24
N LYS A 8 -27.12 -13.93 -15.69
CA LYS A 8 -26.21 -13.15 -14.86
C LYS A 8 -27.04 -12.21 -13.99
N ALA A 9 -27.89 -12.79 -13.14
CA ALA A 9 -28.43 -12.06 -12.01
C ALA A 9 -27.24 -11.72 -11.09
N GLY A 10 -26.81 -10.46 -11.13
CA GLY A 10 -25.73 -9.96 -10.28
C GLY A 10 -26.04 -10.27 -8.83
N ALA A 11 -25.26 -11.16 -8.22
CA ALA A 11 -25.31 -11.36 -6.78
C ALA A 11 -25.04 -9.99 -6.13
N ALA A 12 -26.00 -9.49 -5.38
CA ALA A 12 -25.83 -8.25 -4.63
C ALA A 12 -24.54 -8.36 -3.80
N PRO A 13 -23.70 -7.31 -3.75
CA PRO A 13 -22.45 -7.35 -3.01
C PRO A 13 -22.73 -7.76 -1.56
N ARG A 14 -22.23 -8.93 -1.14
CA ARG A 14 -22.32 -9.34 0.26
C ARG A 14 -21.28 -8.54 1.03
N ILE A 15 -21.73 -7.72 1.97
CA ILE A 15 -20.85 -7.01 2.90
C ILE A 15 -20.33 -8.05 3.90
N ASP A 16 -19.06 -8.40 3.78
CA ASP A 16 -18.36 -9.21 4.78
C ASP A 16 -17.92 -8.30 5.95
N PRO A 17 -18.47 -8.47 7.17
CA PRO A 17 -18.14 -7.62 8.31
C PRO A 17 -16.65 -7.71 8.67
N VAL A 18 -16.00 -8.86 8.44
CA VAL A 18 -14.56 -9.01 8.68
C VAL A 18 -13.77 -8.15 7.70
N GLY A 19 -14.13 -8.20 6.41
CA GLY A 19 -13.56 -7.34 5.38
C GLY A 19 -13.73 -5.85 5.68
N VAL A 20 -14.93 -5.42 6.13
CA VAL A 20 -15.17 -4.01 6.51
C VAL A 20 -14.27 -3.58 7.67
N VAL A 21 -14.21 -4.37 8.74
CA VAL A 21 -13.35 -4.06 9.90
C VAL A 21 -11.88 -4.02 9.49
N ALA A 22 -11.42 -4.95 8.66
CA ALA A 22 -10.04 -4.97 8.17
C ALA A 22 -9.69 -3.70 7.38
N VAL A 23 -10.60 -3.23 6.52
CA VAL A 23 -10.41 -1.98 5.77
C VAL A 23 -10.37 -0.78 6.71
N LEU A 24 -11.27 -0.69 7.69
CA LEU A 24 -11.28 0.41 8.65
C LEU A 24 -9.99 0.49 9.46
N ILE A 25 -9.49 -0.65 9.94
CA ILE A 25 -8.22 -0.72 10.67
C ILE A 25 -7.05 -0.32 9.76
N ALA A 26 -7.01 -0.84 8.53
CA ALA A 26 -5.97 -0.49 7.57
C ALA A 26 -5.98 1.01 7.23
N SER A 27 -7.16 1.60 7.02
CA SER A 27 -7.32 3.03 6.77
C SER A 27 -6.90 3.88 7.97
N ALA A 28 -7.24 3.47 9.20
CA ALA A 28 -6.82 4.17 10.41
C ALA A 28 -5.30 4.09 10.62
N ALA A 29 -4.69 2.91 10.41
CA ALA A 29 -3.24 2.72 10.47
C ALA A 29 -2.52 3.56 9.40
N TRP A 30 -3.08 3.63 8.18
CA TRP A 30 -2.53 4.45 7.11
C TRP A 30 -2.65 5.95 7.42
N GLY A 31 -3.84 6.42 7.84
CA GLY A 31 -4.10 7.84 8.10
C GLY A 31 -3.27 8.40 9.27
N THR A 32 -3.02 7.58 10.30
CA THR A 32 -2.20 7.99 11.46
C THR A 32 -0.70 8.02 11.16
N SER A 33 -0.24 7.29 10.13
CA SER A 33 1.18 7.24 9.71
C SER A 33 1.79 8.63 9.49
N GLY A 34 1.08 9.53 8.80
CA GLY A 34 1.58 10.90 8.54
C GLY A 34 1.80 11.72 9.81
N ILE A 35 1.02 11.47 10.87
CA ILE A 35 1.19 12.12 12.18
C ILE A 35 2.47 11.60 12.83
N PHE A 36 2.68 10.28 12.84
CA PHE A 36 3.90 9.68 13.38
C PHE A 36 5.15 10.14 12.64
N VAL A 37 5.11 10.23 11.30
CA VAL A 37 6.22 10.78 10.51
C VAL A 37 6.58 12.18 11.01
N LYS A 38 5.59 13.07 11.15
CA LYS A 38 5.82 14.42 11.65
C LYS A 38 6.40 14.44 13.07
N LEU A 39 5.88 13.61 13.97
CA LEU A 39 6.38 13.50 15.35
C LEU A 39 7.85 13.04 15.37
N VAL A 40 8.18 11.96 14.65
CA VAL A 40 9.55 11.42 14.60
C VAL A 40 10.53 12.42 14.00
N THR A 41 10.14 13.15 12.94
CA THR A 41 11.02 14.15 12.31
C THR A 41 11.12 15.46 13.08
N THR A 42 10.20 15.74 14.00
CA THR A 42 10.27 16.95 14.85
C THR A 42 11.24 16.73 16.01
N GLU A 43 11.27 15.51 16.55
CA GLU A 43 12.09 15.13 17.71
C GLU A 43 13.48 14.57 17.32
N GLY A 44 13.65 14.11 16.08
CA GLY A 44 14.91 13.56 15.57
C GLY A 44 15.29 14.09 14.20
N GLU A 45 16.58 14.33 13.98
CA GLU A 45 17.17 14.72 12.68
C GLU A 45 17.19 13.54 11.69
N VAL A 46 16.05 12.87 11.51
CA VAL A 46 15.93 11.70 10.63
C VAL A 46 15.47 12.15 9.25
N SER A 47 16.25 11.85 8.22
CA SER A 47 15.88 12.14 6.84
C SER A 47 14.68 11.30 6.39
N ALA A 48 13.91 11.80 5.41
CA ALA A 48 12.79 11.09 4.81
C ALA A 48 13.18 9.69 4.30
N LEU A 49 14.39 9.57 3.74
CA LEU A 49 14.97 8.32 3.25
C LEU A 49 15.27 7.35 4.39
N ALA A 50 15.94 7.81 5.45
CA ALA A 50 16.27 6.99 6.60
C ALA A 50 14.99 6.48 7.30
N LEU A 51 13.98 7.35 7.44
CA LEU A 51 12.69 6.97 8.02
C LEU A 51 11.95 5.93 7.17
N ALA A 52 11.93 6.09 5.84
CA ALA A 52 11.31 5.11 4.94
C ALA A 52 12.04 3.77 5.00
N PHE A 53 13.38 3.80 4.96
CA PHE A 53 14.22 2.61 5.05
C PHE A 53 13.96 1.81 6.33
N TRP A 54 13.99 2.47 7.48
CA TRP A 54 13.77 1.81 8.77
C TRP A 54 12.35 1.27 8.90
N ARG A 55 11.34 2.03 8.45
CA ARG A 55 9.96 1.55 8.47
C ARG A 55 9.78 0.30 7.62
N ASP A 56 10.34 0.30 6.41
CA ASP A 56 10.15 -0.78 5.44
C ASP A 56 10.94 -2.04 5.82
N ILE A 57 12.16 -1.89 6.35
CA ILE A 57 12.94 -3.05 6.83
C ILE A 57 12.27 -3.69 8.05
N THR A 58 11.73 -2.90 8.99
CA THR A 58 11.01 -3.43 10.15
C THR A 58 9.74 -4.15 9.71
N ALA A 59 8.94 -3.55 8.82
CA ALA A 59 7.74 -4.18 8.29
C ALA A 59 8.06 -5.48 7.54
N PHE A 60 9.12 -5.49 6.73
CA PHE A 60 9.61 -6.67 6.02
C PHE A 60 10.01 -7.78 7.00
N THR A 61 10.81 -7.46 8.02
CA THR A 61 11.24 -8.44 9.03
C THR A 61 10.04 -9.03 9.77
N VAL A 62 9.11 -8.19 10.24
CA VAL A 62 7.89 -8.65 10.92
C VAL A 62 7.06 -9.56 10.02
N LEU A 63 6.87 -9.18 8.75
CA LEU A 63 6.09 -9.97 7.80
C LEU A 63 6.77 -11.31 7.50
N VAL A 64 8.08 -11.32 7.26
CA VAL A 64 8.84 -12.55 7.00
C VAL A 64 8.80 -13.47 8.21
N THR A 65 9.01 -12.96 9.42
CA THR A 65 8.94 -13.74 10.65
C THR A 65 7.52 -14.29 10.88
N ALA A 66 6.49 -13.46 10.70
CA ALA A 66 5.10 -13.91 10.84
C ALA A 66 4.74 -15.00 9.81
N LEU A 67 5.15 -14.83 8.55
CA LEU A 67 4.94 -15.85 7.52
C LEU A 67 5.74 -17.12 7.80
N ALA A 68 6.98 -17.01 8.29
CA ALA A 68 7.81 -18.16 8.64
C ALA A 68 7.18 -19.01 9.75
N VAL A 69 6.54 -18.37 10.75
CA VAL A 69 5.88 -19.05 11.87
C VAL A 69 4.49 -19.56 11.49
N LEU A 70 3.67 -18.76 10.82
CA LEU A 70 2.25 -19.06 10.60
C LEU A 70 2.00 -19.84 9.30
N ARG A 71 2.73 -19.54 8.23
CA ARG A 71 2.51 -20.07 6.87
C ARG A 71 3.84 -20.18 6.08
N PRO A 72 4.82 -20.99 6.52
CA PRO A 72 6.16 -21.02 5.92
C PRO A 72 6.16 -21.40 4.42
N ALA A 73 5.15 -22.12 3.96
CA ALA A 73 4.97 -22.44 2.54
C ALA A 73 4.83 -21.19 1.64
N TRP A 74 4.35 -20.07 2.17
CA TRP A 74 4.11 -18.84 1.40
C TRP A 74 5.39 -18.04 1.13
N LEU A 75 6.49 -18.34 1.82
CA LEU A 75 7.82 -17.76 1.55
C LEU A 75 8.48 -18.35 0.30
N ARG A 76 7.94 -19.44 -0.26
CA ARG A 76 8.48 -20.10 -1.45
C ARG A 76 8.07 -19.36 -2.72
N VAL A 77 8.84 -18.35 -3.09
CA VAL A 77 8.60 -17.55 -4.31
C VAL A 77 9.42 -18.13 -5.49
N PRO A 78 8.78 -18.42 -6.64
CA PRO A 78 9.50 -18.81 -7.85
C PRO A 78 10.49 -17.72 -8.29
N ARG A 79 11.70 -18.10 -8.69
CA ARG A 79 12.73 -17.15 -9.17
C ARG A 79 12.26 -16.29 -10.35
N THR A 80 11.35 -16.81 -11.16
CA THR A 80 10.70 -16.07 -12.26
C THR A 80 9.86 -14.88 -11.78
N LYS A 81 9.28 -14.94 -10.58
CA LYS A 81 8.51 -13.84 -9.98
C LYS A 81 9.39 -12.88 -9.17
N LEU A 82 10.63 -13.26 -8.87
CA LEU A 82 11.52 -12.46 -8.02
C LEU A 82 11.85 -11.11 -8.67
N ARG A 83 12.07 -11.07 -9.99
CA ARG A 83 12.33 -9.80 -10.71
C ARG A 83 11.14 -8.84 -10.61
N TRP A 84 9.92 -9.37 -10.69
CA TRP A 84 8.70 -8.57 -10.48
C TRP A 84 8.55 -8.10 -9.03
N LEU A 85 8.88 -8.96 -8.07
CA LEU A 85 8.86 -8.61 -6.66
C LEU A 85 9.86 -7.47 -6.33
N VAL A 86 11.06 -7.55 -6.89
CA VAL A 86 12.10 -6.50 -6.74
C VAL A 86 11.64 -5.20 -7.39
N ALA A 87 11.10 -5.24 -8.61
CA ALA A 87 10.57 -4.05 -9.28
C ALA A 87 9.45 -3.40 -8.45
N MET A 88 8.50 -4.19 -7.97
CA MET A 88 7.40 -3.75 -7.11
C MET A 88 7.93 -3.11 -5.81
N GLY A 89 8.89 -3.78 -5.15
CA GLY A 89 9.53 -3.28 -3.93
C GLY A 89 10.28 -1.96 -4.16
N ALA A 90 11.01 -1.84 -5.27
CA ALA A 90 11.69 -0.59 -5.63
C ALA A 90 10.70 0.56 -5.87
N SER A 91 9.60 0.29 -6.57
CA SER A 91 8.53 1.29 -6.78
C SER A 91 7.88 1.71 -5.46
N LEU A 92 7.55 0.75 -4.59
CA LEU A 92 6.96 1.00 -3.26
C LEU A 92 7.90 1.78 -2.34
N GLY A 93 9.17 1.39 -2.26
CA GLY A 93 10.16 2.10 -1.44
C GLY A 93 10.38 3.54 -1.93
N THR A 94 10.45 3.73 -3.25
CA THR A 94 10.53 5.08 -3.84
C THR A 94 9.30 5.91 -3.47
N PHE A 95 8.10 5.34 -3.59
CA PHE A 95 6.86 5.98 -3.17
C PHE A 95 6.89 6.36 -1.68
N HIS A 96 7.38 5.48 -0.80
CA HIS A 96 7.48 5.77 0.63
C HIS A 96 8.43 6.92 0.98
N VAL A 97 9.56 7.04 0.28
CA VAL A 97 10.47 8.18 0.43
C VAL A 97 9.76 9.48 0.03
N PHE A 98 9.09 9.49 -1.13
CA PHE A 98 8.35 10.67 -1.58
C PHE A 98 7.18 11.01 -0.67
N TRP A 99 6.48 10.01 -0.12
CA TRP A 99 5.44 10.23 0.88
C TRP A 99 6.00 10.95 2.11
N ASN A 100 7.09 10.45 2.69
CA ASN A 100 7.72 11.09 3.85
C ASN A 100 8.18 12.51 3.52
N LEU A 101 8.79 12.71 2.36
CA LEU A 101 9.22 14.03 1.90
C LEU A 101 8.02 14.98 1.74
N ALA A 102 6.92 14.53 1.15
CA ALA A 102 5.71 15.33 0.99
C ALA A 102 5.11 15.72 2.35
N VAL A 103 5.11 14.81 3.33
CA VAL A 103 4.67 15.09 4.70
C VAL A 103 5.59 16.10 5.39
N MET A 104 6.91 15.98 5.22
CA MET A 104 7.88 16.91 5.81
C MET A 104 7.78 18.32 5.21
N LEU A 105 7.57 18.43 3.89
CA LEU A 105 7.51 19.71 3.19
C LEU A 105 6.15 20.41 3.30
N ASN A 106 5.05 19.66 3.22
CA ASN A 106 3.70 20.21 3.10
C ASN A 106 2.81 19.95 4.33
N GLY A 107 3.25 19.07 5.22
CA GLY A 107 2.42 18.51 6.30
C GLY A 107 1.52 17.37 5.84
N ALA A 108 1.07 16.57 6.80
CA ALA A 108 0.31 15.34 6.55
C ALA A 108 -1.03 15.59 5.82
N ALA A 109 -1.74 16.68 6.14
CA ALA A 109 -3.03 16.98 5.53
C ALA A 109 -2.90 17.27 4.02
N VAL A 110 -1.98 18.18 3.65
CA VAL A 110 -1.76 18.57 2.24
C VAL A 110 -1.22 17.39 1.43
N ALA A 111 -0.27 16.63 1.99
CA ALA A 111 0.24 15.42 1.35
C ALA A 111 -0.86 14.38 1.08
N THR A 112 -1.82 14.22 1.99
CA THR A 112 -2.96 13.29 1.81
C THR A 112 -3.90 13.77 0.70
N VAL A 113 -4.19 15.08 0.62
CA VAL A 113 -5.01 15.65 -0.47
C VAL A 113 -4.33 15.45 -1.82
N GLN A 114 -3.01 15.69 -1.89
CA GLN A 114 -2.23 15.42 -3.10
C GLN A 114 -2.33 13.94 -3.51
N GLN A 115 -2.21 13.03 -2.53
CA GLN A 115 -2.31 11.59 -2.78
C GLN A 115 -3.72 11.17 -3.22
N ALA A 116 -4.78 11.83 -2.74
CA ALA A 116 -6.16 11.52 -3.15
C ALA A 116 -6.41 11.74 -4.65
N GLY A 117 -5.58 12.54 -5.33
CA GLY A 117 -5.61 12.73 -6.78
C GLY A 117 -4.96 11.60 -7.60
N MET A 118 -4.26 10.65 -6.96
CA MET A 118 -3.57 9.55 -7.64
C MET A 118 -4.44 8.74 -8.61
N PRO A 119 -5.71 8.38 -8.29
CA PRO A 119 -6.55 7.61 -9.21
C PRO A 119 -6.69 8.28 -10.58
N ALA A 120 -6.81 9.61 -10.65
CA ALA A 120 -6.91 10.33 -11.91
C ALA A 120 -5.65 10.17 -12.77
N ILE A 121 -4.47 10.27 -12.15
CA ILE A 121 -3.18 10.06 -12.83
C ILE A 121 -3.09 8.62 -13.34
N VAL A 122 -3.43 7.64 -12.49
CA VAL A 122 -3.42 6.22 -12.86
C VAL A 122 -4.35 5.95 -14.03
N THR A 123 -5.56 6.54 -14.04
CA THR A 123 -6.51 6.41 -15.15
C THR A 123 -5.96 6.96 -16.47
N VAL A 124 -5.38 8.16 -16.46
CA VAL A 124 -4.81 8.78 -17.67
C VAL A 124 -3.63 7.95 -18.19
N VAL A 125 -2.72 7.52 -17.31
CA VAL A 125 -1.56 6.70 -17.72
C VAL A 125 -2.01 5.34 -18.26
N ALA A 126 -2.98 4.69 -17.61
CA ALA A 126 -3.54 3.43 -18.10
C ALA A 126 -4.17 3.58 -19.48
N TRP A 127 -4.88 4.70 -19.73
CA TRP A 127 -5.47 5.00 -21.03
C TRP A 127 -4.43 5.24 -22.13
N LEU A 128 -3.25 5.79 -21.81
CA LEU A 128 -2.20 6.04 -22.79
C LEU A 128 -1.35 4.81 -23.13
N LEU A 129 -1.27 3.83 -22.22
CA LEU A 129 -0.44 2.64 -22.35
C LEU A 129 -1.19 1.41 -22.89
N TRP A 130 -2.52 1.48 -22.98
CA TRP A 130 -3.41 0.39 -23.37
C TRP A 130 -4.23 0.75 -24.60
#